data_AF-X1C366-F1
#
_entry.id   AF-X1C366-F1
#
_cell.length_a   1.000
_cell.length_b   1.000
_cell.length_c   1.000
_cell.angle_alpha   90.00
_cell.angle_beta   90.00
_cell.angle_gamma   90.00
#
_symmetry.space_group_name_H-M   'P 1'
#
loop_
_entity.id
_entity.type
_entity.pdbx_description
1 polymer ?
#
loop_
_entity_poly.entity_id
_entity_poly.type
_entity_poly.pdbx_seq_one_letter_code
_entity_poly.pdbx_strand_id
1 'polypeptide(L)'
;MSDIISCHRGYFCVIEIKIGKDTPTPLQKVFQRKSCKAGGFAAVCWSLEEVKLFIKKVDQVLDNRILFDNIPVGNTLVDKAVDENIPGAKTLDNS
;
A
#
# COMPACT_ATOMS: atom_id res chain seq x y z
N MET A 1 -2.82 -13.16 12.35
CA MET A 1 -3.19 -13.36 10.92
C MET A 1 -4.30 -12.36 10.61
N SER A 2 -4.48 -11.98 9.36
CA SER A 2 -5.59 -11.11 8.94
C SER A 2 -6.78 -11.93 8.43
N ASP A 3 -7.96 -11.34 8.44
CA ASP A 3 -9.21 -12.01 8.12
C ASP A 3 -9.31 -12.42 6.65
N ILE A 4 -8.78 -11.58 5.74
CA ILE A 4 -8.81 -11.83 4.30
C ILE A 4 -7.39 -11.73 3.74
N ILE A 5 -7.02 -12.74 2.96
CA ILE A 5 -5.85 -12.73 2.09
C ILE A 5 -6.35 -13.05 0.68
N SER A 6 -6.08 -12.17 -0.27
CA SER A 6 -6.53 -12.29 -1.66
C SER A 6 -5.36 -12.09 -2.62
N CYS A 7 -5.41 -12.75 -3.77
CA CYS A 7 -4.56 -12.41 -4.91
C CYS A 7 -5.34 -11.48 -5.84
N HIS A 8 -4.81 -10.29 -6.11
CA HIS A 8 -5.41 -9.31 -6.99
C HIS A 8 -4.37 -8.84 -8.00
N ARG A 9 -4.63 -9.08 -9.30
CA ARG A 9 -3.72 -8.74 -10.41
C ARG A 9 -2.27 -9.22 -10.21
N GLY A 10 -2.10 -10.41 -9.62
CA GLY A 10 -0.79 -11.00 -9.36
C GLY A 10 -0.09 -10.53 -8.07
N TYR A 11 -0.71 -9.63 -7.29
CA TYR A 11 -0.21 -9.16 -6.00
C TYR A 11 -1.07 -9.68 -4.86
N PHE A 12 -0.46 -10.07 -3.75
CA PHE A 12 -1.22 -10.45 -2.57
C PHE A 12 -1.67 -9.20 -1.79
N CYS A 13 -2.95 -9.19 -1.43
CA CYS A 13 -3.63 -8.15 -0.67
C CYS A 13 -4.13 -8.74 0.65
N VAL A 14 -3.82 -8.07 1.75
CA VAL A 14 -4.13 -8.51 3.11
C VAL A 14 -5.08 -7.51 3.75
N ILE A 15 -6.26 -7.95 4.16
CA ILE A 15 -7.29 -7.07 4.71
C ILE A 15 -7.68 -7.58 6.09
N GLU A 16 -7.50 -6.73 7.08
CA GLU A 16 -7.97 -6.90 8.44
C GLU A 16 -9.34 -6.21 8.58
N ILE A 17 -10.37 -6.93 9.00
CA ILE A 17 -11.71 -6.40 9.19
C ILE A 17 -11.93 -6.08 10.66
N LYS A 18 -12.43 -4.88 10.93
CA LYS A 18 -12.79 -4.42 12.26
C LYS A 18 -14.24 -3.97 12.29
N ILE A 19 -14.87 -4.07 13.46
CA ILE A 19 -16.27 -3.68 13.65
C ILE A 19 -16.33 -2.65 14.78
N GLY A 20 -17.10 -1.58 14.59
CA GLY A 20 -17.31 -0.54 15.59
C GLY A 20 -16.00 0.17 15.95
N LYS A 21 -15.67 0.20 17.25
CA LYS A 21 -14.48 0.89 17.78
C LYS A 21 -13.27 -0.03 17.97
N ASP A 22 -13.32 -1.27 17.47
CA ASP A 22 -12.19 -2.18 17.62
C ASP A 22 -10.97 -1.66 16.85
N THR A 23 -9.78 -1.84 17.42
CA THR A 23 -8.52 -1.36 16.84
C THR A 23 -7.57 -2.53 16.60
N PRO A 24 -6.73 -2.47 15.56
CA PRO A 24 -5.74 -3.51 15.32
C PRO A 24 -4.79 -3.67 16.50
N THR A 25 -4.61 -4.91 16.95
CA THR A 25 -3.62 -5.26 17.96
C THR A 25 -2.20 -4.92 17.48
N PRO A 26 -1.23 -4.73 18.38
CA PRO A 26 0.16 -4.50 17.98
C PRO A 26 0.71 -5.57 17.03
N LEU A 27 0.34 -6.83 17.24
CA LEU A 27 0.77 -7.94 16.39
C LEU A 27 0.16 -7.88 14.98
N GLN A 28 -1.11 -7.48 14.86
CA GLN A 28 -1.76 -7.27 13.56
C GLN A 28 -1.07 -6.13 12.77
N LYS A 29 -0.66 -5.06 13.46
CA LYS A 29 0.13 -3.97 12.84
C LYS A 29 1.50 -4.47 12.37
N VAL A 30 2.17 -5.33 13.15
CA VAL A 30 3.45 -5.95 12.73
C VAL A 30 3.24 -6.82 11.49
N PHE A 31 2.18 -7.62 11.46
CA PHE A 31 1.86 -8.49 10.33
C PHE A 31 1.63 -7.67 9.04
N GLN A 32 0.81 -6.62 9.09
CA GLN A 32 0.57 -5.74 7.95
C GLN A 32 1.86 -5.10 7.41
N ARG A 33 2.74 -4.62 8.31
CA ARG A 33 4.04 -4.08 7.89
C ARG A 33 4.91 -5.11 7.18
N LYS A 34 4.91 -6.37 7.64
CA LYS A 34 5.66 -7.45 6.99
C LYS A 34 5.07 -7.78 5.62
N SER A 35 3.74 -7.82 5.49
CA SER A 35 3.05 -8.02 4.21
C SER A 35 3.42 -6.94 3.19
N CYS A 36 3.40 -5.66 3.58
CA CYS A 36 3.83 -4.58 2.69
C CYS A 36 5.32 -4.68 2.32
N LYS A 37 6.20 -5.02 3.26
CA LYS A 37 7.64 -5.21 2.99
C LYS A 37 7.92 -6.35 2.02
N ALA A 38 7.09 -7.37 1.99
CA ALA A 38 7.18 -8.48 1.05
C ALA A 38 6.60 -8.14 -0.36
N GLY A 39 6.21 -6.89 -0.60
CA GLY A 39 5.74 -6.41 -1.90
C GLY A 39 4.23 -6.49 -2.12
N GLY A 40 3.47 -6.93 -1.12
CA GLY A 40 2.01 -6.94 -1.16
C GLY A 40 1.39 -5.63 -0.65
N PHE A 41 0.06 -5.62 -0.59
CA PHE A 41 -0.72 -4.51 -0.06
C PHE A 41 -1.45 -4.93 1.20
N ALA A 42 -1.56 -4.05 2.19
CA ALA A 42 -2.31 -4.34 3.40
C ALA A 42 -3.15 -3.15 3.88
N ALA A 43 -4.33 -3.44 4.42
CA ALA A 43 -5.22 -2.44 5.01
C ALA A 43 -6.02 -3.00 6.19
N VAL A 44 -6.49 -2.10 7.04
CA VAL A 44 -7.54 -2.35 8.02
C VAL A 44 -8.79 -1.66 7.51
N CYS A 45 -9.91 -2.37 7.49
CA CYS A 45 -11.18 -1.86 7.01
C CYS A 45 -12.27 -2.08 8.07
N TRP A 46 -13.09 -1.05 8.29
CA TRP A 46 -14.26 -1.09 9.18
C TRP A 46 -15.58 -1.25 8.42
N SER A 47 -15.54 -1.21 7.09
CA SER A 47 -16.73 -1.31 6.25
C SER A 47 -16.42 -1.91 4.88
N LEU A 48 -17.46 -2.36 4.19
CA LEU A 48 -17.36 -2.82 2.81
C LEU A 48 -16.86 -1.72 1.86
N GLU A 49 -17.25 -0.46 2.10
CA GLU A 49 -16.83 0.67 1.26
C GLU A 49 -15.33 0.95 1.40
N GLU A 50 -14.76 0.76 2.59
CA GLU A 50 -13.31 0.84 2.79
C GLU A 50 -12.56 -0.28 2.07
N VAL A 51 -13.12 -1.50 2.05
CA VAL A 51 -12.57 -2.62 1.27
C VAL A 51 -12.57 -2.28 -0.22
N LYS A 52 -13.68 -1.79 -0.76
CA LYS A 52 -13.78 -1.36 -2.17
C LYS A 52 -12.79 -0.25 -2.50
N LEU A 53 -12.68 0.75 -1.62
CA LEU A 53 -11.73 1.85 -1.79
C LEU A 53 -10.28 1.36 -1.76
N PHE A 54 -9.95 0.40 -0.89
CA PHE A 54 -8.63 -0.20 -0.82
C PHE A 54 -8.28 -0.90 -2.15
N ILE A 55 -9.16 -1.76 -2.67
CA ILE A 55 -8.93 -2.44 -3.96
C ILE A 55 -8.77 -1.42 -5.09
N LYS A 56 -9.63 -0.40 -5.16
CA LYS A 56 -9.52 0.68 -6.16
C LYS A 56 -8.17 1.40 -6.09
N LYS A 57 -7.64 1.67 -4.88
CA LYS A 57 -6.32 2.29 -4.71
C LYS A 57 -5.19 1.35 -5.14
N VAL A 58 -5.31 0.06 -4.87
CA VAL A 58 -4.35 -0.94 -5.37
C VAL A 58 -4.32 -0.90 -6.89
N ASP A 59 -5.48 -0.90 -7.56
CA ASP A 59 -5.55 -0.80 -9.02
C ASP A 59 -4.83 0.45 -9.55
N GLN A 60 -5.09 1.63 -8.96
CA GLN A 60 -4.42 2.87 -9.35
C GLN A 60 -2.90 2.81 -9.20
N VAL A 61 -2.39 2.19 -8.13
CA VAL A 61 -0.95 2.02 -7.94
C VAL A 61 -0.37 1.07 -8.98
N LEU A 62 -1.05 -0.04 -9.27
CA LEU A 62 -0.59 -1.03 -10.24
C LEU A 62 -0.60 -0.48 -11.66
N ASP A 63 -1.63 0.29 -12.04
CA ASP A 63 -1.69 0.95 -13.35
C ASP A 63 -0.52 1.93 -13.51
N ASN A 64 -0.19 2.69 -12.47
CA ASN A 64 0.97 3.57 -12.49
C ASN A 64 2.30 2.81 -12.58
N ARG A 65 2.44 1.65 -11.91
CA ARG A 65 3.66 0.82 -12.02
C ARG A 65 3.87 0.27 -13.42
N ILE A 66 2.79 -0.22 -14.04
CA ILE A 66 2.82 -0.75 -15.41
C ILE A 66 3.25 0.33 -16.40
N LEU A 67 2.89 1.59 -16.19
CA LEU A 67 3.35 2.70 -17.03
C LEU A 67 4.87 2.91 -16.98
N PHE A 68 5.52 2.65 -15.83
CA PHE A 68 6.98 2.73 -15.72
C PHE A 68 7.67 1.50 -16.30
N ASP A 69 7.11 0.31 -16.10
CA ASP A 69 7.71 -0.95 -16.56
C ASP A 69 7.64 -1.12 -18.10
N ASN A 70 6.71 -0.41 -18.78
CA ASN A 70 6.57 -0.42 -20.24
C ASN A 70 7.35 0.69 -20.95
N ILE A 71 8.21 1.44 -20.26
CA ILE A 71 9.16 2.34 -20.93
C ILE A 71 10.25 1.47 -21.58
N PRO A 72 10.43 1.51 -22.90
CA PRO A 72 11.52 0.78 -23.56
C PRO A 72 12.85 1.22 -22.95
N VAL A 73 13.60 0.27 -22.40
CA VAL A 73 14.96 0.47 -21.90
C VAL A 73 15.86 0.77 -23.11
N GLY A 74 15.82 2.01 -23.59
CA GLY A 74 16.44 2.44 -24.84
C GLY A 74 16.58 3.95 -24.96
N ASN A 75 15.77 4.74 -24.25
CA ASN A 75 15.98 6.17 -24.10
C ASN A 75 16.11 6.50 -22.61
N THR A 76 17.35 6.54 -22.15
CA THR A 76 17.72 7.02 -20.82
C THR A 76 17.22 8.45 -20.62
N LEU A 77 16.13 8.63 -19.87
CA LEU A 77 15.90 9.84 -19.10
C LEU A 77 16.32 9.54 -17.66
N VAL A 78 17.63 9.67 -17.41
CA VAL A 78 18.07 10.06 -16.07
C VAL A 78 17.55 11.48 -15.90
N ASP A 79 16.54 11.68 -15.05
CA ASP A 79 16.53 12.69 -13.99
C ASP A 79 15.11 13.10 -13.51
N LYS A 80 15.03 13.27 -12.18
CA LYS A 80 14.07 14.05 -11.38
C LYS A 80 12.65 13.48 -11.15
N ALA A 81 12.55 12.58 -10.18
CA ALA A 81 11.32 12.44 -9.38
C ALA A 81 11.58 11.98 -7.92
N VAL A 82 12.75 12.28 -7.35
CA VAL A 82 13.04 12.01 -5.92
C VAL A 82 12.98 13.27 -5.06
N ASP A 83 12.75 14.45 -5.64
CA ASP A 83 12.67 15.69 -4.87
C ASP A 83 11.53 16.54 -5.43
N GLU A 84 10.39 16.54 -4.74
CA GLU A 84 9.54 17.71 -4.46
C GLU A 84 8.19 17.28 -3.85
N ASN A 85 7.99 17.67 -2.59
CA ASN A 85 6.70 17.88 -1.91
C ASN A 85 5.72 16.71 -1.78
N ILE A 86 5.93 15.87 -0.76
CA ILE A 86 4.81 15.33 0.03
C ILE A 86 4.52 16.34 1.15
N PRO A 87 3.38 17.05 1.15
CA PRO A 87 2.99 17.88 2.29
C PRO A 87 2.67 16.96 3.48
N GLY A 88 3.50 17.01 4.53
CA GLY A 88 3.14 16.44 5.84
C GLY A 88 4.12 15.46 6.48
N ALA A 89 5.27 15.15 5.88
CA ALA A 89 6.32 14.39 6.57
C ALA A 89 7.10 15.31 7.51
N LYS A 90 6.58 15.56 8.72
CA LYS A 90 7.40 16.11 9.81
C LYS A 90 8.47 15.08 10.17
N THR A 91 9.72 15.41 9.90
CA THR A 91 10.88 14.77 10.51
C THR A 91 10.81 14.96 12.01
N LEU A 92 10.90 13.87 12.78
CA LEU A 92 11.20 13.95 14.19
C LEU A 92 12.66 14.39 14.30
N ASP A 93 12.82 15.62 14.76
CA ASP A 93 14.01 16.18 15.41
C ASP A 93 14.65 15.12 16.32
N ASN A 94 15.91 14.80 16.03
CA ASN A 94 16.80 14.11 16.97
C ASN A 94 17.47 15.20 17.82
N SER A 95 16.98 15.36 19.05
CA SER A 95 17.65 16.02 20.16
C SER A 95 17.99 15.01 21.26
#